data_AF-A0A0R1EEI6-F1
#
_entry.id   AF-A0A0R1EEI6-F1
#
_cell.length_a   1.000
_cell.length_b   1.000
_cell.length_c   1.000
_cell.angle_alpha   90.00
_cell.angle_beta   90.00
_cell.angle_gamma   90.00
#
_symmetry.space_group_name_H-M   'P 1'
#
loop_
_entity.id
_entity.type
_entity.pdbx_description
1 polymer ?
#
loop_
_entity_poly.entity_id
_entity_poly.type
_entity_poly.pdbx_seq_one_letter_code
_entity_poly.pdbx_strand_id
1 'polypeptide(L)'
;MNNEDLYKNLIAQSEIKETLSIIHTLLSDSIKNRVKNTAPLCRLCLQQLNISLACRHAKLCILFSGGIDCTILALLANQNVPVNEPIELINVAFESVKGQNISEKLWDVPYRITSLVSVNELKQLCPERHWNLLEVNVTRSRIKHLIYPLDTVLDESLGCAFWFASHCFQSTARVALNGSGADELFVGYTRYRNSFKRCLGNDLDHQLAVQNELEVDWQRISARNLARDDRVIADNGKTARSPFIEENFVKFIRSLEVYQKCCFGFPEGVGDKLLLRLYGYQIGLRDVVYLRKRAIQFGSRIANKKQNATHQSDYL
;
A
#
# COMPACT_ATOMS: atom_id res chain seq x y z
N MET A 1 10.92 -6.57 -27.11
CA MET A 1 9.54 -6.55 -26.62
C MET A 1 9.45 -5.46 -25.57
N ASN A 2 8.58 -4.46 -25.74
CA ASN A 2 8.39 -3.45 -24.69
C ASN A 2 7.59 -4.06 -23.52
N ASN A 3 7.52 -3.38 -22.38
CA ASN A 3 6.84 -3.93 -21.19
C ASN A 3 5.33 -4.11 -21.39
N GLU A 4 4.70 -3.33 -22.27
CA GLU A 4 3.27 -3.46 -22.57
C GLU A 4 2.97 -4.73 -23.35
N ASP A 5 3.75 -5.00 -24.40
CA ASP A 5 3.64 -6.22 -25.20
C ASP A 5 3.89 -7.45 -24.33
N LEU A 6 4.88 -7.38 -23.42
CA LEU A 6 5.13 -8.42 -22.44
C LEU A 6 3.88 -8.69 -21.59
N TYR A 7 3.27 -7.66 -21.01
CA TYR A 7 2.09 -7.83 -20.16
C TYR A 7 0.88 -8.33 -20.94
N LYS A 8 0.63 -7.81 -22.15
CA LYS A 8 -0.42 -8.30 -23.04
C LYS A 8 -0.25 -9.78 -23.37
N ASN A 9 0.98 -10.19 -23.71
CA ASN A 9 1.29 -11.59 -24.03
C ASN A 9 1.12 -12.51 -22.83
N LEU A 10 1.55 -12.11 -21.63
CA LEU A 10 1.35 -12.87 -20.40
C LEU A 10 -0.14 -13.00 -20.06
N ILE A 11 -0.90 -11.90 -20.10
CA ILE A 11 -2.34 -11.90 -19.80
C ILE A 11 -3.13 -12.73 -20.82
N ALA A 12 -2.65 -12.87 -22.06
CA ALA A 12 -3.30 -13.70 -23.07
C ALA A 12 -3.22 -15.20 -22.76
N GLN A 13 -2.32 -15.64 -21.87
CA GLN A 13 -2.25 -17.04 -21.43
C GLN A 13 -3.47 -17.40 -20.57
N SER A 14 -4.11 -18.54 -20.87
CA SER A 14 -5.36 -18.94 -20.21
C SER A 14 -5.22 -19.08 -18.70
N GLU A 15 -4.13 -19.68 -18.22
CA GLU A 15 -3.92 -19.90 -16.77
C GLU A 15 -3.72 -18.58 -16.02
N ILE A 16 -3.00 -17.63 -16.63
CA ILE A 16 -2.82 -16.28 -16.06
C ILE A 16 -4.16 -15.56 -16.04
N LYS A 17 -4.91 -15.57 -17.15
CA LYS A 17 -6.22 -14.91 -17.23
C LYS A 17 -7.20 -15.44 -16.19
N GLU A 18 -7.26 -16.75 -15.99
CA GLU A 18 -8.10 -17.38 -14.96
C GLU A 18 -7.64 -16.95 -13.56
N THR A 19 -6.34 -17.02 -13.27
CA THR A 19 -5.76 -16.56 -12.00
C THR A 19 -6.11 -15.10 -11.71
N LEU A 20 -5.98 -14.21 -12.71
CA LEU A 20 -6.33 -12.79 -12.57
C LEU A 20 -7.84 -12.56 -12.36
N SER A 21 -8.71 -13.42 -12.93
CA SER A 21 -10.15 -13.38 -12.69
C SER A 21 -10.51 -13.77 -11.25
N ILE A 22 -9.82 -14.77 -10.69
CA ILE A 22 -10.00 -15.17 -9.29
C ILE A 22 -9.52 -14.04 -8.37
N ILE A 23 -8.36 -13.45 -8.64
CA ILE A 23 -7.85 -12.26 -7.92
C ILE A 23 -8.86 -11.12 -7.96
N HIS A 24 -9.43 -10.83 -9.13
CA HIS A 24 -10.43 -9.78 -9.29
C HIS A 24 -11.63 -10.01 -8.37
N THR A 25 -12.17 -11.22 -8.38
CA THR A 25 -13.36 -11.59 -7.60
C THR A 25 -13.08 -11.46 -6.10
N LEU A 26 -12.04 -12.15 -5.61
CA LEU A 26 -11.72 -12.19 -4.19
C LEU A 26 -11.32 -10.81 -3.62
N LEU A 27 -10.49 -10.05 -4.34
CA LEU A 27 -10.07 -8.73 -3.87
C LEU A 27 -11.22 -7.71 -3.94
N SER A 28 -12.05 -7.76 -4.99
CA SER A 28 -13.21 -6.88 -5.11
C SER A 28 -14.23 -7.16 -4.01
N ASP A 29 -14.49 -8.43 -3.68
CA ASP A 29 -15.38 -8.79 -2.57
C ASP A 29 -14.81 -8.36 -1.21
N SER A 30 -13.50 -8.57 -0.99
CA SER A 30 -12.79 -8.09 0.20
C SER A 30 -12.94 -6.58 0.40
N ILE A 31 -12.79 -5.78 -0.68
CA ILE A 31 -12.94 -4.33 -0.65
C ILE A 31 -14.41 -3.93 -0.49
N LYS A 32 -15.32 -4.53 -1.26
CA LYS A 32 -16.76 -4.28 -1.19
C LYS A 32 -17.30 -4.46 0.22
N ASN A 33 -16.94 -5.54 0.91
CA ASN A 33 -17.34 -5.79 2.29
C ASN A 33 -16.79 -4.70 3.24
N ARG A 34 -15.56 -4.25 3.03
CA ARG A 34 -14.95 -3.16 3.82
C ARG A 34 -15.53 -1.78 3.48
N VAL A 35 -16.04 -1.55 2.28
CA VAL A 35 -16.69 -0.28 1.92
C VAL A 35 -18.12 -0.25 2.44
N LYS A 36 -18.92 -1.29 2.17
CA LYS A 36 -20.33 -1.37 2.56
C LYS A 36 -20.57 -1.35 4.06
N ASN A 37 -19.64 -1.92 4.84
CA ASN A 37 -19.69 -1.90 6.31
C ASN A 37 -19.03 -0.64 6.90
N THR A 38 -18.99 0.47 6.16
CA THR A 38 -18.56 1.77 6.67
C THR A 38 -19.75 2.49 7.28
N ALA A 39 -19.55 3.11 8.44
CA ALA A 39 -20.62 3.87 9.09
C ALA A 39 -21.16 4.97 8.17
N PRO A 40 -22.49 5.24 8.18
CA PRO A 40 -23.12 6.15 7.23
C PRO A 40 -22.75 7.62 7.42
N LEU A 41 -22.13 7.98 8.56
CA LEU A 41 -21.68 9.33 8.89
C LEU A 41 -20.16 9.40 8.98
N CYS A 42 -19.59 10.46 8.41
CA CYS A 42 -18.18 10.82 8.57
C CYS A 42 -17.88 11.32 10.00
N ARG A 43 -16.61 11.57 10.32
CA ARG A 43 -16.17 12.04 11.65
C ARG A 43 -16.81 13.37 12.04
N LEU A 44 -16.90 14.32 11.12
CA LEU A 44 -17.41 15.67 11.39
C LEU A 44 -18.93 15.69 11.62
N CYS A 45 -19.70 15.02 10.74
CA CYS A 45 -21.16 14.95 10.88
C CYS A 45 -21.58 14.25 12.18
N LEU A 46 -20.82 13.22 12.61
CA LEU A 46 -21.07 12.54 13.87
C LEU A 46 -20.89 13.47 15.08
N GLN A 47 -19.84 14.30 15.07
CA GLN A 47 -19.52 15.22 16.17
C GLN A 47 -20.53 16.37 16.32
N GLN A 48 -21.05 16.87 15.19
CA GLN A 48 -21.98 17.99 15.21
C GLN A 48 -23.40 17.62 15.67
N LEU A 49 -23.69 16.34 15.91
CA LEU A 49 -25.05 15.79 16.08
C LEU A 49 -26.03 16.24 14.97
N ASN A 50 -25.50 16.77 13.87
CA ASN A 50 -26.23 17.13 12.67
C ASN A 50 -26.55 15.83 11.95
N ILE A 51 -27.64 15.21 12.37
CA ILE A 51 -28.31 14.13 11.63
C ILE A 51 -28.98 14.78 10.41
N SER A 52 -28.19 15.41 9.53
CA SER A 52 -28.65 15.66 8.18
C SER A 52 -28.95 14.28 7.56
N LEU A 53 -30.10 14.13 6.91
CA LEU A 53 -30.56 12.86 6.34
C LEU A 53 -29.56 12.18 5.38
N ALA A 54 -28.53 12.89 4.88
CA ALA A 54 -27.48 12.28 4.06
C ALA A 54 -26.10 12.98 4.22
N CYS A 55 -25.13 12.28 4.82
CA CYS A 55 -23.72 12.70 4.85
C CYS A 55 -23.06 12.48 3.49
N ARG A 56 -22.54 13.56 2.87
CA ARG A 56 -21.85 13.55 1.56
C ARG A 56 -20.32 13.71 1.66
N HIS A 57 -19.78 13.73 2.87
CA HIS A 57 -18.33 13.78 3.09
C HIS A 57 -17.69 12.41 2.84
N ALA A 58 -16.36 12.37 2.73
CA ALA A 58 -15.65 11.09 2.68
C ALA A 58 -15.83 10.35 4.00
N LYS A 59 -16.19 9.07 3.90
CA LYS A 59 -16.25 8.15 5.05
C LYS A 59 -15.07 7.19 5.05
N LEU A 60 -14.45 7.04 3.88
CA LEU A 60 -13.34 6.17 3.56
C LEU A 60 -12.16 7.00 3.04
N CYS A 61 -10.98 6.72 3.57
CA CYS A 61 -9.72 7.18 3.00
C CYS A 61 -8.82 5.98 2.66
N ILE A 62 -7.82 6.23 1.84
CA ILE A 62 -6.80 5.28 1.45
C ILE A 62 -5.45 5.86 1.86
N LEU A 63 -4.67 5.09 2.60
CA LEU A 63 -3.30 5.46 2.92
C LEU A 63 -2.46 5.25 1.66
N PHE A 64 -2.12 6.36 1.00
CA PHE A 64 -1.86 6.40 -0.43
C PHE A 64 -0.43 6.87 -0.74
N SER A 65 0.47 5.92 -0.99
CA SER A 65 1.86 6.20 -1.41
C SER A 65 1.99 6.47 -2.92
N GLY A 66 0.96 6.16 -3.71
CA GLY A 66 1.03 6.12 -5.17
C GLY A 66 1.73 4.87 -5.72
N GLY A 67 1.87 3.82 -4.90
CA GLY A 67 2.26 2.50 -5.38
C GLY A 67 1.09 1.75 -6.00
N ILE A 68 1.40 0.63 -6.67
CA ILE A 68 0.37 -0.21 -7.28
C ILE A 68 -0.65 -0.74 -6.25
N ASP A 69 -0.21 -1.13 -5.06
CA ASP A 69 -1.06 -1.73 -4.04
C ASP A 69 -2.23 -0.78 -3.67
N CYS A 70 -1.93 0.44 -3.21
CA CYS A 70 -2.95 1.40 -2.80
C CYS A 70 -3.76 1.95 -3.99
N THR A 71 -3.18 1.97 -5.20
CA THR A 71 -3.90 2.42 -6.41
C THR A 71 -4.94 1.40 -6.85
N ILE A 72 -4.63 0.10 -6.78
CA ILE A 72 -5.62 -0.97 -6.99
C ILE A 72 -6.74 -0.86 -5.94
N LEU A 73 -6.40 -0.64 -4.67
CA LEU A 73 -7.42 -0.45 -3.63
C LEU A 73 -8.33 0.74 -3.93
N ALA A 74 -7.77 1.86 -4.41
CA ALA A 74 -8.54 3.04 -4.81
C ALA A 74 -9.50 2.75 -5.95
N LEU A 75 -8.99 2.16 -7.03
CA LEU A 75 -9.77 1.85 -8.21
C LEU A 75 -10.95 0.91 -7.91
N LEU A 76 -10.74 -0.12 -7.09
CA LEU A 76 -11.80 -1.05 -6.70
C LEU A 76 -12.75 -0.46 -5.65
N ALA A 77 -12.27 0.39 -4.74
CA ALA A 77 -13.13 1.09 -3.78
C ALA A 77 -14.14 2.00 -4.49
N ASN A 78 -13.73 2.66 -5.58
CA ASN A 78 -14.61 3.51 -6.40
C ASN A 78 -15.89 2.78 -6.85
N GLN A 79 -15.83 1.47 -7.12
CA GLN A 79 -16.98 0.68 -7.58
C GLN A 79 -18.07 0.53 -6.52
N ASN A 80 -17.74 0.74 -5.24
CA ASN A 80 -18.62 0.46 -4.11
C ASN A 80 -18.94 1.71 -3.27
N VAL A 81 -18.13 2.76 -3.34
CA VAL A 81 -18.43 4.05 -2.69
C VAL A 81 -19.51 4.78 -3.50
N PRO A 82 -20.57 5.33 -2.88
CA PRO A 82 -21.58 6.12 -3.60
C PRO A 82 -20.96 7.23 -4.44
N VAL A 83 -21.42 7.43 -5.68
CA VAL A 83 -20.78 8.36 -6.66
C VAL A 83 -20.67 9.79 -6.13
N ASN A 84 -21.63 10.22 -5.30
CA ASN A 84 -21.69 11.55 -4.70
C ASN A 84 -20.79 11.74 -3.46
N GLU A 85 -20.06 10.71 -3.02
CA GLU A 85 -19.14 10.77 -1.88
C GLU A 85 -17.68 10.81 -2.38
N PRO A 86 -16.81 11.68 -1.86
CA PRO A 86 -15.40 11.67 -2.26
C PRO A 86 -14.65 10.46 -1.67
N ILE A 87 -13.56 10.07 -2.34
CA ILE A 87 -12.55 9.16 -1.78
C ILE A 87 -11.31 9.99 -1.45
N GLU A 88 -10.92 10.00 -0.18
CA GLU A 88 -9.70 10.68 0.28
C GLU A 88 -8.47 9.78 0.04
N LEU A 89 -7.45 10.31 -0.62
CA LEU A 89 -6.17 9.67 -0.84
C LEU A 89 -5.14 10.41 0.02
N ILE A 90 -4.71 9.81 1.12
CA ILE A 90 -3.84 10.50 2.09
C ILE A 90 -2.39 10.10 1.84
N ASN A 91 -1.58 11.06 1.41
CA ASN A 91 -0.15 10.89 1.20
C ASN A 91 0.63 11.65 2.27
N VAL A 92 1.75 11.09 2.74
CA VAL A 92 2.59 11.66 3.80
C VAL A 92 4.02 11.89 3.30
N ALA A 93 4.60 13.03 3.67
CA ALA A 93 5.97 13.41 3.41
C ALA A 93 6.61 13.97 4.68
N PHE A 94 7.85 13.58 4.94
CA PHE A 94 8.62 14.02 6.09
C PHE A 94 9.69 15.01 5.67
N GLU A 95 9.93 16.00 6.51
CA GLU A 95 10.98 16.99 6.34
C GLU A 95 12.33 16.29 6.19
N SER A 96 13.18 16.87 5.33
CA SER A 96 14.51 16.35 5.07
C SER A 96 15.33 16.32 6.35
N VAL A 97 15.85 15.13 6.73
CA VAL A 97 16.76 15.00 7.86
C VAL A 97 18.08 15.69 7.51
N LYS A 98 18.62 16.52 8.41
CA LYS A 98 19.91 17.23 8.24
C LYS A 98 20.96 16.28 7.63
N GLY A 99 21.51 16.65 6.46
CA GLY A 99 22.52 15.87 5.72
C GLY A 99 22.04 15.21 4.42
N GLN A 100 20.78 15.39 4.02
CA GLN A 100 20.29 15.09 2.66
C GLN A 100 20.39 16.35 1.78
N ASN A 101 20.52 16.19 0.45
CA ASN A 101 20.72 17.29 -0.50
C ASN A 101 19.65 18.38 -0.32
N ILE A 102 20.09 19.57 0.07
CA ILE A 102 19.25 20.77 0.32
C ILE A 102 18.60 21.29 -0.99
N SER A 103 19.00 20.75 -2.15
CA SER A 103 18.50 21.17 -3.47
C SER A 103 17.11 20.64 -3.83
N GLU A 104 16.56 19.67 -3.09
CA GLU A 104 15.18 19.21 -3.29
C GLU A 104 14.19 20.15 -2.58
N LYS A 105 13.09 20.54 -3.24
CA LYS A 105 12.01 21.29 -2.56
C LYS A 105 11.59 20.52 -1.30
N LEU A 106 11.28 21.25 -0.23
CA LEU A 106 11.10 20.72 1.12
C LEU A 106 10.12 19.55 1.22
N TRP A 107 9.17 19.38 0.29
CA TRP A 107 8.18 18.31 0.33
C TRP A 107 8.16 17.43 -0.92
N ASP A 108 9.03 17.67 -1.91
CA ASP A 108 9.07 16.90 -3.17
C ASP A 108 9.76 15.54 -2.97
N VAL A 109 9.15 14.69 -2.14
CA VAL A 109 9.63 13.34 -1.86
C VAL A 109 9.15 12.36 -2.94
N PRO A 110 9.81 11.21 -3.14
CA PRO A 110 9.41 10.24 -4.15
C PRO A 110 7.93 9.85 -4.12
N TYR A 111 7.34 9.71 -2.93
CA TYR A 111 5.92 9.38 -2.77
C TYR A 111 4.96 10.49 -3.22
N ARG A 112 5.36 11.76 -3.20
CA ARG A 112 4.56 12.85 -3.77
C ARG A 112 4.48 12.71 -5.28
N ILE A 113 5.63 12.49 -5.90
CA ILE A 113 5.72 12.31 -7.35
C ILE A 113 4.90 11.10 -7.80
N THR A 114 5.07 9.93 -7.15
CA THR A 114 4.32 8.72 -7.53
C THR A 114 2.84 8.83 -7.23
N SER A 115 2.44 9.50 -6.14
CA SER A 115 1.03 9.71 -5.83
C SER A 115 0.34 10.60 -6.87
N LEU A 116 0.99 11.68 -7.34
CA LEU A 116 0.44 12.53 -8.40
C LEU A 116 0.21 11.76 -9.71
N VAL A 117 1.18 10.93 -10.13
CA VAL A 117 1.00 10.03 -11.30
C VAL A 117 -0.21 9.13 -11.11
N SER A 118 -0.31 8.48 -9.94
CA SER A 118 -1.41 7.54 -9.65
C SER A 118 -2.76 8.23 -9.56
N VAL A 119 -2.85 9.43 -8.99
CA VAL A 119 -4.10 10.21 -8.92
C VAL A 119 -4.55 10.64 -10.31
N ASN A 120 -3.62 11.05 -11.18
CA ASN A 120 -3.96 11.42 -12.56
C ASN A 120 -4.52 10.23 -13.34
N GLU A 121 -3.92 9.06 -13.19
CA GLU A 121 -4.42 7.83 -13.79
C GLU A 121 -5.81 7.43 -13.24
N LEU A 122 -6.02 7.52 -11.93
CA LEU A 122 -7.34 7.28 -11.31
C LEU A 122 -8.41 8.26 -11.82
N LYS A 123 -8.07 9.54 -12.04
CA LYS A 123 -8.99 10.53 -12.61
C LYS A 123 -9.35 10.23 -14.06
N GLN A 124 -8.41 9.70 -14.85
CA GLN A 124 -8.67 9.28 -16.23
C GLN A 124 -9.59 8.06 -16.29
N LEU A 125 -9.37 7.06 -15.42
CA LEU A 125 -10.18 5.84 -15.38
C LEU A 125 -11.57 6.06 -14.77
N CYS A 126 -11.67 6.95 -13.78
CA CYS A 126 -12.89 7.20 -13.02
C CYS A 126 -13.16 8.72 -12.93
N PRO A 127 -13.56 9.38 -14.05
CA PRO A 127 -13.71 10.84 -14.11
C PRO A 127 -14.85 11.37 -13.23
N GLU A 128 -15.90 10.57 -13.03
CA GLU A 128 -17.05 10.94 -12.20
C GLU A 128 -16.73 10.93 -10.68
N ARG A 129 -15.60 10.32 -10.29
CA ARG A 129 -15.21 10.26 -8.87
C ARG A 129 -14.48 11.53 -8.46
N HIS A 130 -14.95 12.12 -7.37
CA HIS A 130 -14.17 13.11 -6.64
C HIS A 130 -13.03 12.42 -5.87
N TRP A 131 -11.83 12.40 -6.46
CA TRP A 131 -10.58 12.01 -5.81
C TRP A 131 -9.97 13.18 -5.05
N ASN A 132 -9.92 13.10 -3.72
CA ASN A 132 -9.35 14.14 -2.88
C ASN A 132 -7.96 13.74 -2.37
N LEU A 133 -6.90 14.22 -3.03
CA LEU A 133 -5.52 13.99 -2.58
C LEU A 133 -5.20 14.93 -1.41
N LEU A 134 -5.00 14.34 -0.23
CA LEU A 134 -4.65 15.07 0.99
C LEU A 134 -3.16 14.92 1.29
N GLU A 135 -2.47 16.06 1.34
CA GLU A 135 -1.03 16.12 1.47
C GLU A 135 -0.57 16.46 2.89
N VAL A 136 -0.15 15.43 3.64
CA VAL A 136 0.38 15.60 5.00
C VAL A 136 1.89 15.84 4.98
N ASN A 137 2.30 17.02 5.44
CA ASN A 137 3.69 17.42 5.58
C ASN A 137 4.10 17.38 7.06
N VAL A 138 5.16 16.63 7.38
CA VAL A 138 5.54 16.31 8.76
C VAL A 138 6.94 16.82 9.06
N THR A 139 7.08 17.66 10.09
CA THR A 139 8.38 18.18 10.54
C THR A 139 9.04 17.30 11.61
N ARG A 140 8.29 16.86 12.63
CA ARG A 140 8.57 15.71 13.55
C ARG A 140 7.58 15.71 14.72
N SER A 141 7.16 14.53 15.18
CA SER A 141 6.51 14.33 16.49
C SER A 141 6.89 12.95 17.05
N ARG A 142 6.69 12.73 18.36
CA ARG A 142 7.05 11.48 19.05
C ARG A 142 5.80 10.67 19.36
N ILE A 143 5.69 9.46 18.81
CA ILE A 143 4.60 8.49 19.06
C ILE A 143 5.09 7.19 19.71
N LYS A 144 6.22 7.25 20.42
CA LYS A 144 6.93 6.12 21.05
C LYS A 144 6.01 5.08 21.72
N HIS A 145 5.07 5.55 22.55
CA HIS A 145 4.16 4.69 23.31
C HIS A 145 3.23 3.84 22.43
N LEU A 146 2.89 4.29 21.21
CA LEU A 146 2.06 3.52 20.27
C LEU A 146 2.87 2.48 19.50
N ILE A 147 4.19 2.58 19.48
CA ILE A 147 5.06 1.68 18.71
C ILE A 147 5.59 0.53 19.58
N TYR A 148 5.73 0.75 20.89
CA TYR A 148 6.07 -0.29 21.86
C TYR A 148 5.22 -1.58 21.69
N PRO A 149 5.78 -2.80 21.82
CA PRO A 149 7.14 -3.13 22.25
C PRO A 149 8.18 -3.09 21.14
N LEU A 150 7.82 -2.59 19.95
CA LEU A 150 8.77 -2.42 18.86
C LEU A 150 9.67 -1.21 19.15
N ASP A 151 10.95 -1.33 18.81
CA ASP A 151 11.98 -0.36 19.22
C ASP A 151 13.00 -0.06 18.12
N THR A 152 12.80 -0.55 16.89
CA THR A 152 13.74 -0.33 15.78
C THR A 152 13.45 0.96 15.00
N VAL A 153 14.46 1.48 14.28
CA VAL A 153 14.31 2.61 13.34
C VAL A 153 13.24 2.32 12.27
N LEU A 154 13.13 1.07 11.80
CA LEU A 154 12.08 0.67 10.87
C LEU A 154 10.70 0.82 11.49
N ASP A 155 10.54 0.33 12.70
CA ASP A 155 9.25 0.35 13.42
C ASP A 155 8.80 1.78 13.70
N GLU A 156 9.74 2.65 14.10
CA GLU A 156 9.51 4.10 14.20
C GLU A 156 9.01 4.68 12.87
N SER A 157 9.75 4.40 11.79
CA SER A 157 9.50 4.98 10.47
C SER A 157 8.10 4.61 9.94
N LEU A 158 7.73 3.33 10.06
CA LEU A 158 6.44 2.84 9.61
C LEU A 158 5.32 3.34 10.51
N GLY A 159 5.49 3.26 11.83
CA GLY A 159 4.50 3.74 12.79
C GLY A 159 4.20 5.22 12.61
N CYS A 160 5.22 6.06 12.45
CA CYS A 160 5.07 7.49 12.22
C CYS A 160 4.34 7.77 10.90
N ALA A 161 4.72 7.11 9.81
CA ALA A 161 4.05 7.31 8.52
C ALA A 161 2.55 7.02 8.60
N PHE A 162 2.16 5.91 9.22
CA PHE A 162 0.75 5.54 9.39
C PHE A 162 0.01 6.46 10.38
N TRP A 163 0.64 6.83 11.50
CA TRP A 163 0.04 7.75 12.47
C TRP A 163 -0.24 9.11 11.85
N PHE A 164 0.75 9.72 11.18
CA PHE A 164 0.55 11.05 10.57
C PHE A 164 -0.43 11.03 9.39
N ALA A 165 -0.42 9.98 8.57
CA ALA A 165 -1.42 9.84 7.53
C ALA A 165 -2.83 9.73 8.14
N SER A 166 -3.01 8.93 9.20
CA SER A 166 -4.30 8.80 9.87
C SER A 166 -4.68 10.04 10.71
N HIS A 167 -3.73 10.85 11.17
CA HIS A 167 -3.95 12.13 11.86
C HIS A 167 -4.23 13.31 10.91
N CYS A 168 -4.36 13.10 9.60
CA CYS A 168 -4.66 14.17 8.63
C CYS A 168 -5.91 14.97 9.07
N PHE A 169 -5.71 16.23 9.46
CA PHE A 169 -6.78 17.07 10.03
C PHE A 169 -7.86 17.44 9.01
N GLN A 170 -7.49 17.49 7.71
CA GLN A 170 -8.45 17.72 6.63
C GLN A 170 -9.32 16.50 6.34
N SER A 171 -8.93 15.31 6.80
CA SER A 171 -9.64 14.07 6.51
C SER A 171 -10.90 13.94 7.35
N THR A 172 -12.01 13.71 6.66
CA THR A 172 -13.33 13.45 7.27
C THR A 172 -13.61 11.97 7.49
N ALA A 173 -12.82 11.10 6.84
CA ALA A 173 -12.97 9.66 6.86
C ALA A 173 -12.79 9.05 8.26
N ARG A 174 -13.53 7.96 8.49
CA ARG A 174 -13.43 7.14 9.72
C ARG A 174 -12.80 5.78 9.46
N VAL A 175 -12.70 5.37 8.21
CA VAL A 175 -12.10 4.10 7.80
C VAL A 175 -10.92 4.38 6.90
N ALA A 176 -9.79 3.74 7.18
CA ALA A 176 -8.58 3.83 6.38
C ALA A 176 -8.28 2.48 5.72
N LEU A 177 -8.38 2.41 4.39
CA LEU A 177 -7.84 1.27 3.65
C LEU A 177 -6.33 1.40 3.52
N ASN A 178 -5.62 0.30 3.76
CA ASN A 178 -4.17 0.23 3.58
C ASN A 178 -3.76 -1.02 2.79
N GLY A 179 -2.56 -0.96 2.20
CA GLY A 179 -1.98 -2.02 1.38
C GLY A 179 -1.24 -3.11 2.16
N SER A 180 -1.39 -3.20 3.49
CA SER A 180 -0.65 -4.16 4.30
C SER A 180 -0.95 -5.60 3.87
N GLY A 181 0.08 -6.43 3.75
CA GLY A 181 0.02 -7.80 3.23
C GLY A 181 0.32 -7.94 1.74
N ALA A 182 0.24 -6.87 0.94
CA ALA A 182 0.49 -6.96 -0.50
C ALA A 182 1.94 -7.34 -0.83
N ASP A 183 2.91 -6.77 -0.11
CA ASP A 183 4.33 -7.07 -0.33
C ASP A 183 4.66 -8.52 0.06
N GLU A 184 4.10 -9.04 1.15
CA GLU A 184 4.30 -10.41 1.63
C GLU A 184 3.59 -11.44 0.73
N LEU A 185 2.44 -11.10 0.14
CA LEU A 185 1.70 -12.00 -0.74
C LEU A 185 2.24 -12.04 -2.17
N PHE A 186 2.71 -10.90 -2.68
CA PHE A 186 3.12 -10.74 -4.08
C PHE A 186 4.63 -10.54 -4.26
N VAL A 187 5.44 -10.90 -3.27
CA VAL A 187 6.90 -10.88 -3.38
C VAL A 187 7.44 -9.47 -3.69
N GLY A 188 6.98 -8.49 -2.91
CA GLY A 188 7.20 -7.06 -3.15
C GLY A 188 8.47 -6.46 -2.57
N TYR A 189 9.07 -7.07 -1.55
CA TYR A 189 10.27 -6.54 -0.92
C TYR A 189 11.53 -6.87 -1.73
N THR A 190 12.44 -5.90 -1.85
CA THR A 190 13.75 -6.08 -2.50
C THR A 190 14.57 -7.21 -1.85
N ARG A 191 14.35 -7.52 -0.56
CA ARG A 191 15.02 -8.64 0.11
C ARG A 191 14.71 -10.00 -0.54
N TYR A 192 13.52 -10.20 -1.09
CA TYR A 192 13.17 -11.43 -1.80
C TYR A 192 13.97 -11.58 -3.09
N ARG A 193 14.08 -10.49 -3.87
CA ARG A 193 14.97 -10.44 -5.04
C ARG A 193 16.43 -10.70 -4.67
N ASN A 194 16.89 -10.17 -3.53
CA ASN A 194 18.25 -10.39 -3.05
C ASN A 194 18.46 -11.84 -2.58
N SER A 195 17.47 -12.46 -1.93
CA SER A 195 17.49 -13.87 -1.55
C SER A 195 17.65 -14.76 -2.80
N PHE A 196 16.82 -14.51 -3.83
CA PHE A 196 16.92 -15.18 -5.12
C PHE A 196 18.31 -15.03 -5.76
N LYS A 197 18.87 -13.82 -5.78
CA LYS A 197 20.19 -13.54 -6.39
C LYS A 197 21.37 -14.13 -5.62
N ARG A 198 21.26 -14.27 -4.30
CA ARG A 198 22.35 -14.78 -3.44
C ARG A 198 22.35 -16.30 -3.35
N CYS A 199 21.21 -16.93 -3.59
CA CYS A 199 21.11 -18.37 -3.65
C CYS A 199 22.02 -18.90 -4.76
N LEU A 200 22.80 -19.93 -4.42
CA LEU A 200 23.59 -20.70 -5.38
C LEU A 200 22.86 -22.04 -5.53
N GLY A 201 22.38 -22.35 -6.73
CA GLY A 201 21.62 -23.56 -6.95
C GLY A 201 20.92 -23.57 -8.30
N ASN A 202 20.05 -24.56 -8.47
CA ASN A 202 19.15 -24.62 -9.62
C ASN A 202 17.89 -23.77 -9.38
N ASP A 203 16.99 -23.75 -10.36
CA ASP A 203 15.77 -22.94 -10.26
C ASP A 203 14.90 -23.30 -9.04
N LEU A 204 14.85 -24.57 -8.63
CA LEU A 204 14.10 -25.00 -7.45
C LEU A 204 14.68 -24.41 -6.16
N ASP A 205 16.01 -24.40 -6.03
CA ASP A 205 16.70 -23.81 -4.87
C ASP A 205 16.41 -22.31 -4.76
N HIS A 206 16.39 -21.60 -5.90
CA HIS A 206 16.02 -20.20 -5.96
C HIS A 206 14.57 -19.94 -5.52
N GLN A 207 13.62 -20.77 -5.98
CA GLN A 207 12.22 -20.65 -5.55
C GLN A 207 12.07 -20.90 -4.04
N LEU A 208 12.73 -21.94 -3.53
CA LEU A 208 12.69 -22.30 -2.11
C LEU A 208 13.30 -21.22 -1.21
N ALA A 209 14.41 -20.61 -1.63
CA ALA A 209 15.04 -19.51 -0.89
C ALA A 209 14.11 -18.29 -0.73
N VAL A 210 13.32 -17.97 -1.76
CA VAL A 210 12.31 -16.90 -1.69
C VAL A 210 11.11 -17.33 -0.86
N GLN A 211 10.62 -18.56 -1.03
CA GLN A 211 9.49 -19.10 -0.26
C GLN A 211 9.77 -19.09 1.25
N ASN A 212 10.97 -19.47 1.67
CA ASN A 212 11.36 -19.44 3.08
C ASN A 212 11.31 -18.03 3.68
N GLU A 213 11.79 -17.02 2.96
CA GLU A 213 11.72 -15.61 3.40
C GLU A 213 10.26 -15.12 3.49
N LEU A 214 9.41 -15.50 2.52
CA LEU A 214 7.99 -15.16 2.54
C LEU A 214 7.28 -15.77 3.76
N GLU A 215 7.57 -17.03 4.08
CA GLU A 215 6.97 -17.71 5.24
C GLU A 215 7.42 -17.10 6.57
N VAL A 216 8.69 -16.73 6.71
CA VAL A 216 9.19 -16.02 7.89
C VAL A 216 8.46 -14.69 8.07
N ASP A 217 8.29 -13.92 7.00
CA ASP A 217 7.56 -12.65 7.05
C ASP A 217 6.08 -12.84 7.37
N TRP A 218 5.44 -13.83 6.75
CA TRP A 218 4.04 -14.13 6.95
C TRP A 218 3.73 -14.54 8.39
N GLN A 219 4.59 -15.37 9.01
CA GLN A 219 4.45 -15.75 10.42
C GLN A 219 4.56 -14.55 11.37
N ARG A 220 5.27 -13.49 10.96
CA ARG A 220 5.54 -12.31 11.79
C ARG A 220 4.59 -11.14 11.52
N ILE A 221 3.89 -11.13 10.38
CA ILE A 221 3.12 -9.96 9.91
C ILE A 221 2.11 -9.47 10.93
N SER A 222 1.45 -10.37 11.67
CA SER A 222 0.46 -10.05 12.68
C SER A 222 1.05 -9.21 13.82
N ALA A 223 2.16 -9.66 14.39
CA ALA A 223 2.81 -9.02 15.53
C ALA A 223 3.71 -7.83 15.14
N ARG A 224 4.30 -7.84 13.95
CA ARG A 224 5.25 -6.80 13.50
C ARG A 224 4.57 -5.65 12.76
N ASN A 225 3.69 -5.95 11.82
CA ASN A 225 3.07 -4.94 10.97
C ASN A 225 1.65 -4.63 11.43
N LEU A 226 0.76 -5.63 11.40
CA LEU A 226 -0.67 -5.41 11.60
C LEU A 226 -1.00 -4.84 12.99
N ALA A 227 -0.40 -5.38 14.05
CA ALA A 227 -0.64 -4.89 15.41
C ALA A 227 -0.16 -3.44 15.63
N ARG A 228 1.00 -3.07 15.06
CA ARG A 228 1.52 -1.70 15.13
C ARG A 228 0.61 -0.76 14.32
N ASP A 229 0.35 -1.11 13.07
CA ASP A 229 -0.40 -0.29 12.12
C ASP A 229 -1.83 -0.04 12.62
N ASP A 230 -2.48 -1.06 13.17
CA ASP A 230 -3.81 -0.92 13.79
C ASP A 230 -3.78 0.06 14.96
N ARG A 231 -2.84 -0.11 15.90
CA ARG A 231 -2.73 0.75 17.09
C ARG A 231 -2.49 2.22 16.72
N VAL A 232 -1.56 2.50 15.81
CA VAL A 232 -1.23 3.89 15.43
C VAL A 232 -2.34 4.55 14.61
N ILE A 233 -3.12 3.78 13.84
CA ILE A 233 -4.27 4.32 13.09
C ILE A 233 -5.46 4.54 14.01
N ALA A 234 -5.72 3.61 14.94
CA ALA A 234 -6.83 3.67 15.89
C ALA A 234 -6.72 4.85 16.87
N ASP A 235 -5.50 5.24 17.24
CA ASP A 235 -5.23 6.43 18.06
C ASP A 235 -5.85 7.72 17.47
N ASN A 236 -6.03 7.76 16.15
CA ASN A 236 -6.62 8.87 15.42
C ASN A 236 -8.13 8.75 15.19
N GLY A 237 -8.79 7.79 15.86
CA GLY A 237 -10.22 7.53 15.72
C GLY A 237 -10.60 6.98 14.34
N LYS A 238 -9.66 6.37 13.62
CA LYS A 238 -9.87 5.71 12.33
C LYS A 238 -9.76 4.19 12.49
N THR A 239 -10.60 3.44 11.81
CA THR A 239 -10.49 1.98 11.73
C THR A 239 -9.63 1.59 10.54
N ALA A 240 -8.50 0.92 10.79
CA ALA A 240 -7.68 0.35 9.74
C ALA A 240 -8.40 -0.87 9.11
N ARG A 241 -8.36 -0.99 7.78
CA ARG A 241 -8.89 -2.15 7.07
C ARG A 241 -7.93 -2.52 5.94
N SER A 242 -7.40 -3.74 5.99
CA SER A 242 -6.41 -4.24 5.01
C SER A 242 -7.08 -5.27 4.10
N PRO A 243 -7.41 -4.94 2.83
CA PRO A 243 -8.13 -5.86 1.94
C PRO A 243 -7.30 -7.06 1.49
N PHE A 244 -5.98 -6.91 1.38
CA PHE A 244 -5.08 -7.97 0.93
C PHE A 244 -4.95 -9.15 1.91
N ILE A 245 -5.28 -8.97 3.19
CA ILE A 245 -5.18 -10.04 4.20
C ILE A 245 -6.53 -10.74 4.47
N GLU A 246 -7.54 -10.55 3.63
CA GLU A 246 -8.78 -11.32 3.71
C GLU A 246 -8.51 -12.81 3.48
N GLU A 247 -9.20 -13.66 4.24
CA GLU A 247 -8.86 -15.06 4.43
C GLU A 247 -8.90 -15.87 3.14
N ASN A 248 -9.92 -15.67 2.30
CA ASN A 248 -10.07 -16.39 1.03
C ASN A 248 -9.04 -15.90 0.00
N PHE A 249 -8.83 -14.59 -0.07
CA PHE A 249 -7.79 -13.98 -0.91
C PHE A 249 -6.39 -14.49 -0.52
N VAL A 250 -6.07 -14.49 0.78
CA VAL A 250 -4.81 -15.01 1.32
C VAL A 250 -4.66 -16.49 0.99
N LYS A 251 -5.70 -17.30 1.24
CA LYS A 251 -5.67 -18.74 0.96
C LYS A 251 -5.32 -19.01 -0.50
N PHE A 252 -5.95 -18.27 -1.43
CA PHE A 252 -5.68 -18.41 -2.86
C PHE A 252 -4.27 -17.94 -3.23
N ILE A 253 -3.85 -16.74 -2.84
CA ILE A 253 -2.52 -16.25 -3.24
C ILE A 253 -1.41 -17.11 -2.63
N ARG A 254 -1.57 -17.60 -1.40
CA ARG A 254 -0.57 -18.47 -0.75
C ARG A 254 -0.51 -19.87 -1.34
N SER A 255 -1.55 -20.35 -2.04
CA SER A 255 -1.48 -21.63 -2.76
C SER A 255 -0.71 -21.53 -4.08
N LEU A 256 -0.38 -20.32 -4.55
CA LEU A 256 0.43 -20.12 -5.75
C LEU A 256 1.93 -20.23 -5.43
N GLU A 257 2.67 -20.78 -6.37
CA GLU A 257 4.13 -20.87 -6.32
C GLU A 257 4.79 -19.49 -6.53
N VAL A 258 6.04 -19.35 -6.08
CA VAL A 258 6.78 -18.07 -6.18
C VAL A 258 6.91 -17.59 -7.62
N TYR A 259 7.18 -18.48 -8.59
CA TYR A 259 7.32 -18.14 -10.00
C TYR A 259 6.00 -17.66 -10.64
N GLN A 260 4.85 -18.02 -10.07
CA GLN A 260 3.54 -17.53 -10.52
C GLN A 260 3.27 -16.10 -10.02
N LYS A 261 3.96 -15.66 -8.96
CA LYS A 261 3.80 -14.33 -8.34
C LYS A 261 4.78 -13.30 -8.89
N CYS A 262 6.00 -13.73 -9.21
CA CYS A 262 7.10 -12.85 -9.60
C CYS A 262 8.06 -13.51 -10.61
N CYS A 263 8.80 -12.68 -11.34
CA CYS A 263 9.89 -13.13 -12.21
C CYS A 263 11.10 -12.18 -12.06
N PHE A 264 12.11 -12.59 -11.29
CA PHE A 264 13.29 -11.75 -11.05
C PHE A 264 14.26 -11.64 -12.22
N GLY A 265 14.06 -12.40 -13.30
CA GLY A 265 14.73 -12.19 -14.58
C GLY A 265 14.38 -10.84 -15.21
N PHE A 266 13.19 -10.29 -14.91
CA PHE A 266 12.82 -8.95 -15.35
C PHE A 266 13.33 -7.84 -14.40
N PRO A 267 13.52 -6.61 -14.92
CA PRO A 267 13.91 -5.45 -14.12
C PRO A 267 12.97 -5.16 -12.95
N GLU A 268 13.47 -4.41 -11.98
CA GLU A 268 12.64 -3.84 -10.92
C GLU A 268 11.57 -2.90 -11.49
N GLY A 269 10.35 -3.02 -10.96
CA GLY A 269 9.17 -2.35 -11.49
C GLY A 269 8.39 -3.17 -12.52
N VAL A 270 8.95 -4.30 -12.99
CA VAL A 270 8.33 -5.16 -14.01
C VAL A 270 8.07 -6.56 -13.48
N GLY A 271 9.10 -7.20 -12.90
CA GLY A 271 9.08 -8.60 -12.50
C GLY A 271 8.77 -8.87 -11.02
N ASP A 272 9.08 -7.93 -10.13
CA ASP A 272 8.60 -7.96 -8.74
C ASP A 272 7.09 -7.71 -8.74
N LYS A 273 6.33 -8.41 -7.89
CA LYS A 273 4.86 -8.35 -7.89
C LYS A 273 4.23 -8.56 -9.27
N LEU A 274 4.85 -9.37 -10.13
CA LEU A 274 4.40 -9.55 -11.52
C LEU A 274 2.90 -9.83 -11.58
N LEU A 275 2.39 -10.77 -10.78
CA LEU A 275 0.97 -11.12 -10.80
C LEU A 275 0.05 -9.95 -10.42
N LEU A 276 0.42 -9.14 -9.42
CA LEU A 276 -0.34 -7.94 -9.04
C LEU A 276 -0.24 -6.84 -10.10
N ARG A 277 0.91 -6.72 -10.79
CA ARG A 277 1.12 -5.78 -11.90
C ARG A 277 0.31 -6.16 -13.13
N LEU A 278 0.26 -7.44 -13.48
CA LEU A 278 -0.61 -7.96 -14.53
C LEU A 278 -2.08 -7.71 -14.17
N TYR A 279 -2.47 -7.92 -12.91
CA TYR A 279 -3.82 -7.60 -12.44
C TYR A 279 -4.14 -6.10 -12.58
N GLY A 280 -3.25 -5.23 -12.10
CA GLY A 280 -3.38 -3.78 -12.27
C GLY A 280 -3.54 -3.38 -13.73
N TYR A 281 -2.75 -4.00 -14.62
CA TYR A 281 -2.81 -3.74 -16.06
C TYR A 281 -4.14 -4.22 -16.66
N GLN A 282 -4.63 -5.40 -16.26
CA GLN A 282 -5.91 -5.94 -16.70
C GLN A 282 -7.08 -5.01 -16.35
N ILE A 283 -7.06 -4.38 -15.17
CA ILE A 283 -8.12 -3.47 -14.72
C ILE A 283 -7.96 -2.03 -15.22
N GLY A 284 -7.00 -1.78 -16.11
CA GLY A 284 -6.87 -0.51 -16.83
C GLY A 284 -5.70 0.38 -16.45
N LEU A 285 -4.93 0.05 -15.39
CA LEU A 285 -3.73 0.81 -15.03
C LEU A 285 -2.62 0.60 -16.08
N ARG A 286 -1.78 1.60 -16.28
CA ARG A 286 -0.74 1.67 -17.31
C ARG A 286 0.56 2.21 -16.72
N ASP A 287 0.56 3.41 -16.15
CA ASP A 287 1.78 4.03 -15.64
C ASP A 287 2.18 3.42 -14.30
N VAL A 288 1.21 3.28 -13.39
CA VAL A 288 1.46 2.81 -12.02
C VAL A 288 1.97 1.37 -11.99
N VAL A 289 1.59 0.54 -12.98
CA VAL A 289 1.99 -0.87 -13.02
C VAL A 289 3.48 -1.07 -13.28
N TYR A 290 4.19 -0.04 -13.76
CA TYR A 290 5.64 -0.08 -13.99
C TYR A 290 6.46 0.66 -12.93
N LEU A 291 5.80 1.27 -11.94
CA LEU A 291 6.49 1.97 -10.86
C LEU A 291 7.27 0.98 -9.99
N ARG A 292 8.54 1.29 -9.75
CA ARG A 292 9.38 0.53 -8.82
C ARG A 292 8.84 0.64 -7.40
N LYS A 293 8.77 -0.49 -6.69
CA LYS A 293 8.42 -0.51 -5.27
C LYS A 293 9.45 0.29 -4.48
N ARG A 294 8.98 1.23 -3.67
CA ARG A 294 9.80 1.99 -2.72
C ARG A 294 9.26 1.74 -1.31
N ALA A 295 10.12 1.43 -0.35
CA ALA A 295 9.72 1.26 1.05
C ALA A 295 9.31 2.61 1.66
N ILE A 296 8.36 2.61 2.60
CA ILE A 296 7.77 3.83 3.17
C ILE A 296 8.84 4.72 3.79
N GLN A 297 9.82 4.12 4.47
CA GLN A 297 10.89 4.86 5.14
C GLN A 297 11.72 5.74 4.19
N PHE A 298 11.85 5.32 2.92
CA PHE A 298 12.63 6.03 1.91
C PHE A 298 11.73 6.87 0.98
N GLY A 299 10.53 6.37 0.67
CA GLY A 299 9.60 7.05 -0.23
C GLY A 299 9.00 8.32 0.37
N SER A 300 8.74 8.31 1.69
CA SER A 300 8.25 9.47 2.45
C SER A 300 9.37 10.33 3.04
N ARG A 301 10.63 9.88 2.94
CA ARG A 301 11.85 10.52 3.48
C ARG A 301 11.95 10.60 5.01
N ILE A 302 11.19 9.79 5.75
CA ILE A 302 11.31 9.72 7.22
C ILE A 302 12.68 9.17 7.68
N ALA A 303 13.25 8.20 6.98
CA ALA A 303 14.52 7.59 7.36
C ALA A 303 15.69 8.07 6.50
N ASN A 304 16.86 8.20 7.13
CA ASN A 304 18.10 8.42 6.41
C ASN A 304 18.64 7.10 5.85
N LYS A 305 19.06 7.08 4.57
CA LYS A 305 19.69 5.90 3.95
C LYS A 305 20.94 5.40 4.68
N LYS A 306 21.58 6.25 5.48
CA LYS A 306 22.75 5.90 6.31
C LYS A 306 22.39 5.22 7.64
N GLN A 307 21.13 5.27 8.07
CA GLN A 307 20.69 4.60 9.30
C GLN A 307 20.34 3.13 9.02
N ASN A 308 20.78 2.25 9.90
CA ASN A 308 20.41 0.84 9.81
C ASN A 308 19.00 0.64 10.40
N ALA A 309 18.12 0.07 9.59
CA ALA A 309 16.72 -0.13 9.92
C ALA A 309 16.49 -1.04 11.14
N THR A 310 17.46 -1.92 11.47
CA THR A 310 17.37 -2.83 12.61
C THR A 310 17.99 -2.29 13.89
N HIS A 311 18.64 -1.12 13.85
CA HIS A 311 19.14 -0.49 15.07
C HIS A 311 17.99 -0.01 15.93
N GLN A 312 18.21 0.02 17.24
CA GLN A 312 17.31 0.66 18.17
C GLN A 312 17.15 2.14 17.78
N SER A 313 15.91 2.64 17.80
CA SER A 313 15.64 4.05 17.53
C SER A 313 15.94 4.90 18.76
N ASP A 314 16.71 5.97 18.57
CA ASP A 314 16.95 7.01 19.60
C ASP A 314 15.69 7.83 19.93
N TYR A 315 14.64 7.71 19.11
CA TYR A 315 13.39 8.46 19.21
C TYR A 315 12.23 7.63 19.76
N LEU A 316 12.39 6.29 19.79
CA LEU A 316 11.53 5.33 20.49
C LEU A 316 12.02 5.03 21.91
#